data_AF-A0A2V1DWA3-F1
#
_entry.id   AF-A0A2V1DWA3-F1
#
_cell.length_a   1.000
_cell.length_b   1.000
_cell.length_c   1.000
_cell.angle_alpha   90.00
_cell.angle_beta   90.00
_cell.angle_gamma   90.00
#
_symmetry.space_group_name_H-M   'P 1'
#
loop_
_entity.id
_entity.type
_entity.pdbx_description
1 polymer ?
#
loop_
_entity_poly.entity_id
_entity_poly.type
_entity_poly.pdbx_seq_one_letter_code
_entity_poly.pdbx_strand_id
1 'polypeptide(L)'
;MLARLFTNRTAAVGFLLQIFVAIGLGFLITTVLPAIQSSLPESDVAFSTGTHAFLRSYGFIWGFLIPNLIFNINISDIMKIVGNAEVRPRILNGAAYSQPNSEFFHSLSGWDHEQVLQLYTGAFTHIWYGAIGFALLATLSTLIEKRIPLRTEVNTEYGIERDEKDAGVETMN
;
A
#
# COMPACT_ATOMS: atom_id res chain seq x y z
N MET A 1 -29.09 8.48 17.60
CA MET A 1 -29.03 7.00 17.46
C MET A 1 -28.84 6.56 16.01
N LEU A 2 -29.53 7.16 15.03
CA LEU A 2 -29.40 6.81 13.61
C LEU A 2 -28.04 7.17 12.97
N ALA A 3 -27.43 8.29 13.35
CA ALA A 3 -26.08 8.66 12.86
C ALA A 3 -25.00 7.61 13.21
N ARG A 4 -25.04 7.05 14.42
CA ARG A 4 -24.11 5.96 14.83
C ARG A 4 -24.28 4.68 14.01
N LEU A 5 -25.47 4.43 13.48
CA LEU A 5 -25.77 3.24 12.69
C LEU A 5 -25.19 3.34 11.26
N PHE A 6 -25.22 4.54 10.66
CA PHE A 6 -24.56 4.80 9.38
C PHE A 6 -23.04 4.88 9.51
N THR A 7 -22.52 5.47 10.60
CA THR A 7 -21.06 5.50 10.88
C THR A 7 -20.49 4.08 11.02
N ASN A 8 -21.16 3.19 11.74
CA ASN A 8 -20.69 1.80 11.91
C ASN A 8 -20.79 0.97 10.63
N ARG A 9 -21.84 1.13 9.82
CA ARG A 9 -21.99 0.44 8.53
C ARG A 9 -20.86 0.83 7.57
N THR A 10 -20.55 2.12 7.49
CA THR A 10 -19.51 2.65 6.60
C THR A 10 -18.12 2.23 7.07
N ALA A 11 -17.87 2.24 8.39
CA ALA A 11 -16.63 1.76 8.96
C ALA A 11 -16.40 0.26 8.67
N ALA A 12 -17.44 -0.57 8.83
CA ALA A 12 -17.36 -2.01 8.55
C ALA A 12 -16.99 -2.30 7.08
N VAL A 13 -17.56 -1.55 6.12
CA VAL A 13 -17.19 -1.66 4.70
C VAL A 13 -15.73 -1.28 4.49
N GLY A 14 -15.27 -0.20 5.14
CA GLY A 14 -13.86 0.20 5.09
C GLY A 14 -12.91 -0.89 5.59
N PHE A 15 -13.23 -1.54 6.71
CA PHE A 15 -12.44 -2.66 7.24
C PHE A 15 -12.40 -3.86 6.27
N LEU A 16 -13.53 -4.22 5.68
CA LEU A 16 -13.58 -5.32 4.71
C LEU A 16 -12.73 -5.01 3.47
N LEU A 17 -12.79 -3.78 2.96
CA LEU A 17 -11.95 -3.35 1.83
C LEU A 17 -10.46 -3.42 2.17
N GLN A 18 -10.07 -3.07 3.40
CA GLN A 18 -8.67 -3.19 3.83
C GLN A 18 -8.18 -4.64 3.86
N ILE A 19 -9.04 -5.61 4.17
CA ILE A 19 -8.68 -7.04 4.12
C ILE A 19 -8.32 -7.45 2.69
N PHE A 20 -9.14 -7.06 1.69
CA PHE A 20 -8.83 -7.36 0.29
C PHE A 20 -7.51 -6.74 -0.17
N VAL A 21 -7.25 -5.48 0.23
CA VAL A 21 -5.99 -4.80 -0.06
C VAL A 21 -4.81 -5.54 0.59
N ALA A 22 -4.94 -5.96 1.84
CA ALA A 22 -3.89 -6.69 2.56
C ALA A 22 -3.58 -8.05 1.92
N ILE A 23 -4.62 -8.79 1.51
CA ILE A 23 -4.46 -10.06 0.80
C ILE A 23 -3.71 -9.83 -0.52
N GLY A 24 -4.12 -8.85 -1.32
CA GLY A 24 -3.45 -8.51 -2.58
C GLY A 24 -1.98 -8.15 -2.39
N LEU A 25 -1.68 -7.32 -1.38
CA LEU A 25 -0.31 -6.94 -1.05
C LEU A 25 0.53 -8.13 -0.57
N GLY A 26 -0.05 -9.04 0.21
CA GLY A 26 0.60 -10.27 0.66
C GLY A 26 1.04 -11.17 -0.49
N PHE A 27 0.18 -11.35 -1.50
CA PHE A 27 0.54 -12.08 -2.71
C PHE A 27 1.63 -11.38 -3.51
N LEU A 28 1.55 -10.06 -3.68
CA LEU A 28 2.56 -9.30 -4.42
C LEU A 28 3.95 -9.42 -3.78
N ILE A 29 4.06 -9.23 -2.47
CA ILE A 29 5.35 -9.26 -1.77
C ILE A 29 6.01 -10.64 -1.85
N THR A 30 5.23 -11.72 -1.82
CA THR A 30 5.74 -13.09 -1.78
C THR A 30 6.06 -13.68 -3.15
N THR A 31 5.42 -13.21 -4.21
CA THR A 31 5.53 -13.82 -5.55
C THR A 31 6.53 -13.12 -6.46
N VAL A 32 6.77 -11.82 -6.28
CA VAL A 32 7.59 -11.01 -7.22
C VAL A 32 9.05 -11.46 -7.24
N LEU A 33 9.67 -11.67 -6.08
CA LEU A 33 11.09 -12.05 -6.04
C LEU A 33 11.34 -13.45 -6.65
N PRO A 34 10.59 -14.50 -6.29
CA PRO A 34 10.72 -15.80 -6.97
C PRO A 34 10.45 -15.73 -8.48
N ALA A 35 9.47 -14.92 -8.91
CA ALA A 35 9.18 -14.74 -10.33
C ALA A 35 10.37 -14.14 -11.09
N ILE A 36 10.98 -13.07 -10.55
CA ILE A 36 12.18 -12.45 -11.11
C ILE A 36 13.32 -13.48 -11.19
N GLN A 37 13.61 -14.14 -10.06
CA GLN A 37 14.71 -15.11 -9.94
C GLN A 37 14.54 -16.32 -10.86
N SER A 38 13.31 -16.76 -11.14
CA SER A 38 13.05 -17.89 -12.04
C SER A 38 13.54 -17.65 -13.48
N SER A 39 13.64 -16.39 -13.89
CA SER A 39 14.05 -15.99 -15.24
C SER A 39 15.55 -15.71 -15.38
N LEU A 40 16.30 -15.79 -14.28
CA LEU A 40 17.72 -15.41 -14.21
C LEU A 40 18.63 -16.62 -13.97
N PRO A 41 19.92 -16.55 -14.34
CA PRO A 41 20.94 -17.50 -13.89
C PRO A 41 21.17 -17.42 -12.38
N GLU A 42 21.67 -18.51 -11.78
CA GLU A 42 21.97 -18.56 -10.34
C GLU A 42 23.01 -17.52 -9.90
N SER A 43 23.93 -17.14 -10.79
CA SER A 43 24.92 -16.06 -10.56
C SER A 43 24.28 -14.72 -10.22
N ASP A 44 23.04 -14.48 -10.68
CA ASP A 44 22.40 -13.17 -10.62
C ASP A 44 21.35 -13.09 -9.50
N VAL A 45 21.25 -14.13 -8.66
CA VAL A 45 20.32 -14.20 -7.53
C VAL A 45 20.59 -13.11 -6.49
N ALA A 46 21.87 -12.84 -6.17
CA ALA A 46 22.25 -11.79 -5.23
C ALA A 46 21.91 -10.39 -5.78
N PHE A 47 22.22 -10.15 -7.06
CA PHE A 47 21.94 -8.88 -7.71
C PHE A 47 20.43 -8.60 -7.85
N SER A 48 19.65 -9.61 -8.22
CA SER A 48 18.20 -9.53 -8.36
C SER A 48 17.50 -9.29 -7.02
N THR A 49 17.96 -9.96 -5.95
CA THR A 49 17.49 -9.71 -4.58
C THR A 49 17.78 -8.28 -4.14
N GLY A 50 19.02 -7.80 -4.35
CA GLY A 50 19.42 -6.44 -4.01
C GLY A 50 18.60 -5.38 -4.75
N THR A 51 18.41 -5.58 -6.06
CA THR A 51 17.60 -4.68 -6.92
C THR A 51 16.15 -4.66 -6.46
N HIS A 52 15.56 -5.82 -6.19
CA HIS A 52 14.19 -5.91 -5.65
C HIS A 52 14.05 -5.18 -4.31
N ALA A 53 15.00 -5.38 -3.39
CA ALA A 53 14.99 -4.70 -2.09
C ALA A 53 15.12 -3.18 -2.22
N PHE A 54 15.97 -2.70 -3.14
CA PHE A 54 16.11 -1.28 -3.46
C PHE A 54 14.81 -0.70 -4.03
N LEU A 55 14.24 -1.32 -5.07
CA LEU A 55 12.99 -0.86 -5.70
C LEU A 55 11.83 -0.83 -4.71
N ARG A 56 11.71 -1.85 -3.87
CA ARG A 56 10.70 -1.89 -2.80
C ARG A 56 10.88 -0.72 -1.83
N SER A 57 12.10 -0.45 -1.40
CA SER A 57 12.40 0.66 -0.48
C SER A 57 12.09 2.02 -1.12
N TYR A 58 12.45 2.19 -2.40
CA TYR A 58 12.11 3.37 -3.18
C TYR A 58 10.59 3.57 -3.30
N GLY A 59 9.85 2.47 -3.54
CA GLY A 59 8.39 2.47 -3.55
C GLY A 59 7.78 2.95 -2.24
N PHE A 60 8.33 2.56 -1.08
CA PHE A 60 7.85 3.05 0.22
C PHE A 60 8.07 4.56 0.41
N ILE A 61 9.22 5.09 -0.04
CA ILE A 61 9.50 6.52 0.04
C ILE A 61 8.43 7.31 -0.71
N TRP A 62 8.19 6.95 -1.97
CA TRP A 62 7.18 7.63 -2.78
C TRP A 62 5.74 7.34 -2.36
N GLY A 63 5.49 6.14 -1.84
CA GLY A 63 4.20 5.75 -1.27
C GLY A 63 3.79 6.60 -0.07
N PHE A 64 4.74 7.21 0.65
CA PHE A 64 4.45 8.20 1.68
C PHE A 64 4.44 9.64 1.13
N LEU A 65 5.42 10.00 0.31
CA LEU A 65 5.58 11.39 -0.16
C LEU A 65 4.44 11.86 -1.06
N ILE A 66 3.93 11.01 -1.96
CA ILE A 66 2.88 11.40 -2.91
C ILE A 66 1.56 11.69 -2.18
N PRO A 67 1.02 10.80 -1.33
CA PRO A 67 -0.14 11.12 -0.50
C PRO A 67 0.05 12.38 0.34
N ASN A 68 1.26 12.58 0.87
CA ASN A 68 1.59 13.75 1.67
C ASN A 68 1.47 15.07 0.89
N LEU A 69 2.03 15.09 -0.33
CA LEU A 69 1.93 16.22 -1.21
C LEU A 69 0.48 16.50 -1.62
N ILE A 70 -0.26 15.47 -2.05
CA ILE A 70 -1.67 15.59 -2.45
C ILE A 70 -2.48 16.20 -1.30
N PHE A 71 -2.33 15.68 -0.09
CA PHE A 71 -3.06 16.18 1.07
C PHE A 71 -2.78 17.64 1.39
N ASN A 72 -1.52 18.07 1.42
CA ASN A 72 -1.17 19.46 1.77
C ASN A 72 -1.70 20.46 0.74
N ILE A 73 -1.61 20.13 -0.55
CA ILE A 73 -2.17 20.96 -1.62
C ILE A 73 -3.68 21.09 -1.41
N ASN A 74 -4.38 19.97 -1.24
CA ASN A 74 -5.84 19.96 -1.10
C ASN A 74 -6.33 20.63 0.19
N ILE A 75 -5.65 20.45 1.33
CA ILE A 75 -6.03 21.14 2.56
C ILE A 75 -5.93 22.65 2.41
N SER A 76 -4.91 23.13 1.72
CA SER A 76 -4.73 24.57 1.47
C SER A 76 -5.89 25.13 0.63
N ASP A 77 -6.34 24.38 -0.37
CA ASP A 77 -7.46 24.78 -1.24
C ASP A 77 -8.83 24.70 -0.56
N ILE A 78 -9.07 23.64 0.21
CA ILE A 78 -10.36 23.36 0.88
C ILE A 78 -10.52 24.20 2.16
N MET A 79 -9.45 24.79 2.71
CA MET A 79 -9.46 25.61 3.93
C MET A 79 -10.52 26.74 3.94
N LYS A 80 -10.97 27.18 2.75
CA LYS A 80 -12.02 28.18 2.57
C LYS A 80 -13.33 27.82 3.28
N ILE A 81 -13.60 26.53 3.54
CA ILE A 81 -14.81 26.08 4.24
C ILE A 81 -14.78 26.38 5.74
N VAL A 82 -13.59 26.52 6.35
CA VAL A 82 -13.44 26.82 7.77
C VAL A 82 -13.69 28.30 7.95
N GLY A 83 -14.79 28.69 8.60
CA GLY A 83 -15.14 30.11 8.77
C GLY A 83 -14.28 30.83 9.80
N ASN A 84 -13.85 30.11 10.83
CA ASN A 84 -13.16 30.67 11.98
C ASN A 84 -11.69 31.03 11.66
N ALA A 85 -11.37 32.32 11.75
CA ALA A 85 -10.04 32.87 11.45
C ALA A 85 -8.95 32.42 12.45
N GLU A 86 -9.32 32.01 13.67
CA GLU A 86 -8.37 31.51 14.67
C GLU A 86 -8.01 30.02 14.46
N VAL A 87 -8.90 29.26 13.83
CA VAL A 87 -8.73 27.82 13.55
C VAL A 87 -7.85 27.60 12.32
N ARG A 88 -8.01 28.41 11.27
CA ARG A 88 -7.23 28.30 10.01
C ARG A 88 -5.71 28.23 10.21
N PRO A 89 -5.05 29.15 10.96
CA PRO A 89 -3.59 29.13 11.12
C PRO A 89 -3.09 27.94 11.95
N ARG A 90 -3.95 27.30 12.76
CA ARG A 90 -3.62 26.09 13.53
C ARG A 90 -3.54 24.83 12.65
N ILE A 91 -4.16 24.86 11.48
CA ILE A 91 -4.24 23.73 10.54
C ILE A 91 -3.32 23.95 9.33
N LEU A 92 -3.17 25.18 8.86
CA LEU A 92 -2.28 25.52 7.73
C LEU A 92 -0.79 25.35 8.07
N ASN A 93 0.07 25.48 7.05
CA ASN A 93 1.54 25.49 7.16
C ASN A 93 2.15 24.18 7.72
N GLY A 94 1.59 23.04 7.33
CA GLY A 94 2.13 21.72 7.68
C GLY A 94 1.70 21.21 9.07
N ALA A 95 0.96 22.00 9.85
CA ALA A 95 0.38 21.57 11.12
C ALA A 95 -0.78 20.56 10.91
N ALA A 96 -1.42 20.55 9.74
CA ALA A 96 -2.58 19.72 9.46
C ALA A 96 -2.37 18.23 9.72
N TYR A 97 -1.15 17.70 9.59
CA TYR A 97 -0.87 16.30 9.86
C TYR A 97 -0.90 15.92 11.33
N SER A 98 -0.59 16.87 12.22
CA SER A 98 -0.49 16.61 13.67
C SER A 98 -1.79 16.90 14.43
N GLN A 99 -2.77 17.55 13.79
CA GLN A 99 -4.01 17.96 14.46
C GLN A 99 -5.17 16.94 14.52
N PRO A 100 -5.34 15.94 13.62
CA PRO A 100 -6.54 15.09 13.63
C PRO A 100 -6.81 14.33 14.93
N ASN A 101 -5.76 14.05 15.70
CA ASN A 101 -5.82 13.38 17.00
C ASN A 101 -5.31 14.26 18.14
N SER A 102 -5.21 15.58 17.93
CA SER A 102 -4.75 16.50 18.96
C SER A 102 -5.88 16.89 19.90
N GLU A 103 -5.52 17.31 21.12
CA GLU A 103 -6.47 17.92 22.05
C GLU A 103 -7.18 19.13 21.42
N PHE A 104 -6.51 19.83 20.50
CA PHE A 104 -7.12 20.93 19.75
C PHE A 104 -8.31 20.45 18.92
N PHE A 105 -8.19 19.38 18.13
CA PHE A 105 -9.33 18.87 17.36
C PHE A 105 -10.49 18.43 18.25
N HIS A 106 -10.19 17.77 19.38
CA HIS A 106 -11.21 17.36 20.35
C HIS A 106 -11.84 18.53 21.13
N SER A 107 -11.13 19.64 21.26
CA SER A 107 -11.64 20.86 21.90
C SER A 107 -12.61 21.64 21.02
N LEU A 108 -12.59 21.43 19.70
CA LEU A 108 -13.53 22.05 18.77
C LEU A 108 -14.93 21.48 19.01
N SER A 109 -15.94 22.35 19.02
CA SER A 109 -17.33 21.95 19.19
C SER A 109 -18.24 22.66 18.19
N GLY A 110 -19.40 22.04 17.90
CA GLY A 110 -20.37 22.58 16.96
C GLY A 110 -19.84 22.69 15.53
N TRP A 111 -20.07 23.85 14.90
CA TRP A 111 -19.79 24.09 13.49
C TRP A 111 -18.30 24.02 13.13
N ASP A 112 -17.41 24.48 14.01
CA ASP A 112 -15.97 24.47 13.75
C ASP A 112 -15.43 23.03 13.66
N HIS A 113 -15.93 22.14 14.51
CA HIS A 113 -15.56 20.72 14.47
C HIS A 113 -16.05 20.06 13.17
N GLU A 114 -17.28 20.33 12.75
CA GLU A 114 -17.83 19.78 11.50
C GLU A 114 -17.08 20.29 10.27
N GLN A 115 -16.73 21.57 10.22
CA GLN A 115 -15.96 22.16 9.11
C GLN A 115 -14.55 21.56 9.03
N VAL A 116 -13.87 21.39 10.17
CA VAL A 116 -12.54 20.77 10.19
C VAL A 116 -12.62 19.28 9.84
N LEU A 117 -13.65 18.56 10.30
CA LEU A 117 -13.88 17.17 9.89
C LEU A 117 -14.13 17.06 8.38
N GLN A 118 -14.93 17.95 7.80
CA GLN A 118 -15.18 17.99 6.35
C GLN A 118 -13.91 18.33 5.57
N LEU A 119 -13.07 19.24 6.09
CA LEU A 119 -11.77 19.60 5.50
C LEU A 119 -10.88 18.35 5.39
N TYR A 120 -10.71 17.61 6.49
CA TYR A 120 -9.91 16.39 6.51
C TYR A 120 -10.50 15.32 5.60
N THR A 121 -11.81 15.09 5.68
CA THR A 121 -12.49 14.10 4.85
C THR A 121 -12.27 14.40 3.36
N GLY A 122 -12.47 15.65 2.94
CA GLY A 122 -12.25 16.08 1.56
C GLY A 122 -10.80 15.90 1.12
N ALA A 123 -9.83 16.27 1.95
CA ALA A 123 -8.42 16.08 1.62
C ALA A 123 -8.03 14.59 1.49
N PHE A 124 -8.51 13.72 2.38
CA PHE A 124 -8.29 12.28 2.29
C PHE A 124 -8.95 11.66 1.06
N THR A 125 -10.13 12.13 0.64
CA THR A 125 -10.76 11.67 -0.60
C THR A 125 -9.87 11.90 -1.83
N HIS A 126 -9.14 13.02 -1.90
CA HIS A 126 -8.21 13.28 -3.00
C HIS A 126 -7.00 12.33 -3.00
N ILE A 127 -6.52 11.91 -1.83
CA ILE A 127 -5.50 10.87 -1.71
C ILE A 127 -6.01 9.56 -2.33
N TRP A 128 -7.26 9.18 -2.05
CA TRP A 128 -7.86 7.97 -2.62
C TRP A 128 -7.96 8.02 -4.15
N TYR A 129 -8.31 9.16 -4.74
CA TYR A 129 -8.28 9.31 -6.19
C TYR A 129 -6.87 9.16 -6.78
N GLY A 130 -5.86 9.72 -6.11
CA GLY A 130 -4.46 9.51 -6.46
C GLY A 130 -4.09 8.03 -6.42
N ALA A 131 -4.43 7.34 -5.32
CA ALA A 131 -4.16 5.91 -5.15
C ALA A 131 -4.83 5.05 -6.24
N ILE A 132 -6.09 5.36 -6.61
CA ILE A 132 -6.79 4.67 -7.71
C ILE A 132 -6.06 4.89 -9.03
N GLY A 133 -5.57 6.11 -9.30
CA GLY A 133 -4.77 6.41 -10.49
C GLY A 133 -3.51 5.54 -10.57
N PHE A 134 -2.74 5.44 -9.49
CA PHE A 134 -1.56 4.56 -9.44
C PHE A 134 -1.92 3.08 -9.54
N ALA A 135 -3.01 2.63 -8.93
CA ALA A 135 -3.48 1.26 -9.03
C ALA A 135 -3.88 0.89 -10.47
N LEU A 136 -4.54 1.80 -11.18
CA LEU A 136 -4.87 1.62 -12.60
C LEU A 136 -3.61 1.57 -13.45
N LEU A 137 -2.65 2.47 -13.24
CA LEU A 137 -1.38 2.44 -13.97
C LEU A 137 -0.61 1.13 -13.73
N ALA A 138 -0.53 0.68 -12.47
CA ALA A 138 0.09 -0.59 -12.13
C ALA A 138 -0.62 -1.77 -12.81
N THR A 139 -1.96 -1.77 -12.79
CA THR A 139 -2.78 -2.81 -13.44
C THR A 139 -2.60 -2.81 -14.96
N LEU A 140 -2.51 -1.63 -15.60
CA LEU A 140 -2.23 -1.55 -17.03
C LEU A 140 -0.81 -2.02 -17.35
N SER A 141 0.15 -1.73 -16.48
CA SER A 141 1.54 -2.16 -16.65
C SER A 141 1.68 -3.69 -16.58
N THR A 142 0.91 -4.39 -15.73
CA THR A 142 0.94 -5.85 -15.67
C THR A 142 0.32 -6.52 -16.89
N LEU A 143 -0.60 -5.85 -17.60
CA LEU A 143 -1.14 -6.37 -18.86
C LEU A 143 -0.13 -6.31 -20.02
N ILE A 144 0.84 -5.40 -19.95
CA ILE A 144 1.91 -5.24 -20.95
C ILE A 144 3.07 -6.22 -20.67
N GLU A 145 3.16 -6.74 -19.44
CA GLU A 145 4.23 -7.64 -19.03
C GLU A 145 4.22 -8.95 -19.84
N LYS A 146 5.38 -9.29 -20.41
CA LYS A 146 5.54 -10.50 -21.20
C LYS A 146 5.45 -11.72 -20.28
N ARG A 147 4.55 -12.66 -20.59
CA ARG A 147 4.49 -13.96 -19.87
C ARG A 147 5.76 -14.75 -20.14
N ILE A 148 6.65 -14.81 -19.16
CA ILE A 148 7.82 -15.68 -19.16
C ILE A 148 7.39 -17.00 -18.52
N PRO A 149 7.50 -18.15 -19.22
CA PRO A 149 7.22 -19.44 -18.61
C PRO A 149 8.20 -19.70 -17.46
N LEU A 150 7.67 -20.14 -16.31
CA LEU A 150 8.50 -20.50 -15.15
C LEU A 150 9.51 -21.58 -15.55
N ARG A 151 10.78 -21.34 -15.29
CA ARG A 151 11.87 -22.29 -15.51
C ARG A 151 11.68 -23.51 -14.60
N THR A 152 11.53 -24.69 -15.21
CA THR A 152 11.30 -25.99 -14.52
C THR A 152 12.59 -26.73 -14.16
N GLU A 153 13.75 -26.23 -14.59
CA GLU A 153 15.04 -26.90 -14.37
C GLU A 153 16.00 -26.00 -13.56
N VAL A 154 16.34 -26.48 -12.36
CA VAL A 154 17.42 -25.97 -11.50
C VAL A 154 18.71 -26.62 -12.01
N ASN A 155 19.72 -25.82 -12.34
CA ASN A 155 21.01 -26.33 -12.81
C ASN A 155 21.94 -26.39 -11.60
N THR A 156 21.93 -27.53 -10.90
CA THR A 156 22.68 -27.72 -9.65
C THR A 156 24.19 -27.79 -9.92
N GLU A 157 24.87 -26.64 -9.91
CA GLU A 157 26.32 -26.59 -9.71
C GLU A 157 26.67 -26.58 -8.20
N TYR A 158 25.70 -26.35 -7.33
CA TYR A 158 25.83 -26.54 -5.88
C TYR A 158 24.86 -27.64 -5.40
N GLY A 159 25.44 -28.78 -5.06
CA GLY A 159 24.80 -30.09 -4.98
C GLY A 159 23.69 -30.24 -3.96
N ILE A 160 22.59 -30.83 -4.42
CA ILE A 160 21.95 -31.96 -3.73
C ILE A 160 21.73 -33.02 -4.81
N GLU A 161 22.67 -33.95 -4.93
CA GLU A 161 22.39 -35.23 -5.61
C GLU A 161 21.33 -35.93 -4.77
N ARG A 162 20.15 -36.18 -5.36
CA ARG A 162 19.23 -37.17 -4.79
C ARG A 162 19.83 -38.53 -5.11
N ASP A 163 20.42 -39.18 -4.11
CA ASP A 163 20.80 -40.58 -4.23
C ASP A 163 19.56 -41.42 -4.57
N GLU A 164 19.52 -41.95 -5.79
CA GLU A 164 18.60 -43.01 -6.20
C GLU A 164 18.98 -44.32 -5.50
N LYS A 165 18.77 -44.38 -4.19
CA LYS A 165 18.81 -45.61 -3.40
C LYS A 165 17.69 -45.62 -2.37
N ASP A 166 16.45 -45.59 -2.83
CA ASP A 166 15.30 -46.06 -2.05
C ASP A 166 14.15 -46.61 -2.92
N ALA A 167 14.46 -47.04 -4.15
CA ALA A 167 13.48 -47.69 -5.05
C ALA A 167 13.78 -49.18 -5.30
N GLY A 168 14.59 -49.82 -4.44
CA GLY A 168 15.14 -51.16 -4.70
C GLY A 168 15.06 -52.20 -3.58
N VAL A 169 14.40 -51.93 -2.46
CA VAL A 169 14.28 -52.91 -1.35
C VAL A 169 12.89 -52.86 -0.72
N GLU A 170 11.83 -53.15 -1.49
CA GLU A 170 10.57 -53.60 -0.90
C GLU A 170 9.74 -54.49 -1.86
N THR A 171 10.43 -55.39 -2.57
CA THR A 171 9.80 -56.60 -3.12
C THR A 171 10.73 -57.78 -2.87
N MET A 172 10.54 -58.47 -1.74
CA MET A 172 10.76 -59.92 -1.51
C MET A 172 10.95 -60.22 -0.01
N ASN A 173 9.84 -60.43 0.71
CA ASN A 173 9.57 -61.61 1.53
C ASN A 173 8.21 -61.48 2.23
#